data_AF-A0AA87AV78-F1
#
_entry.id   AF-A0AA87AV78-F1
#
_cell.length_a   1.000
_cell.length_b   1.000
_cell.length_c   1.000
_cell.angle_alpha   90.00
_cell.angle_beta   90.00
_cell.angle_gamma   90.00
#
_symmetry.space_group_name_H-M   'P 1'
#
loop_
_entity.id
_entity.type
_entity.pdbx_description
1 polymer ?
#
loop_
_entity_poly.entity_id
_entity_poly.type
_entity_poly.pdbx_seq_one_letter_code
_entity_poly.pdbx_strand_id
1 'polypeptide(L)'
;MRHAIAVKTALAFLLLLASLGSAAAMQPCPSQDERLKSAEIVVEARVRSLTIGDSGIMDSQGINPRMIRAELEFVKAIKGDLKKRDIVAYSTSFSSELLKPLSMMAVVYGLGPQDSFEIELSVLKVAELDVSFYTLDGCAYWKLPDEFADAMSDWN
;
A
#
# COMPACT_ATOMS: atom_id res chain seq x y z
N MET A 1 18.70 -7.15 55.41
CA MET A 1 18.65 -8.09 54.25
C MET A 1 17.32 -8.14 53.50
N ARG A 2 16.17 -7.73 54.06
CA ARG A 2 14.87 -7.77 53.35
C ARG A 2 14.67 -6.67 52.28
N HIS A 3 15.33 -5.51 52.41
CA HIS A 3 15.19 -4.40 51.44
C HIS A 3 15.94 -4.62 50.11
N ALA A 4 17.04 -5.39 50.11
CA ALA A 4 17.83 -5.63 48.89
C ALA A 4 17.16 -6.57 47.89
N ILE A 5 16.23 -7.41 48.35
CA ILE A 5 15.50 -8.39 47.52
C ILE A 5 14.35 -7.70 46.77
N ALA A 6 13.63 -6.78 47.44
CA ALA A 6 12.51 -6.04 46.85
C ALA A 6 12.93 -5.10 45.70
N VAL A 7 14.13 -4.52 45.77
CA VAL A 7 14.67 -3.65 44.72
C VAL A 7 15.02 -4.45 43.46
N LYS A 8 15.55 -5.67 43.60
CA LYS A 8 15.95 -6.52 42.46
C LYS A 8 14.75 -7.06 41.69
N THR A 9 13.67 -7.44 42.38
CA THR A 9 12.43 -7.90 41.72
C THR A 9 11.67 -6.74 41.05
N ALA A 10 11.67 -5.55 41.63
CA ALA A 10 11.08 -4.36 41.00
C ALA A 10 11.84 -3.93 39.73
N LEU A 11 13.18 -4.00 39.75
CA LEU A 11 14.00 -3.69 38.57
C LEU A 11 13.80 -4.71 37.45
N ALA A 12 13.69 -6.00 37.79
CA ALA A 12 13.42 -7.05 36.81
C ALA A 12 12.03 -6.89 36.16
N PHE A 13 11.02 -6.49 36.92
CA PHE A 13 9.68 -6.20 36.39
C PHE A 13 9.64 -4.96 35.50
N LEU A 14 10.38 -3.89 35.86
CA LEU A 14 10.52 -2.69 35.03
C LEU A 14 11.23 -2.96 33.71
N LEU A 15 12.26 -3.83 33.71
CA LEU A 15 12.96 -4.25 32.49
C LEU A 15 12.10 -5.14 31.58
N LEU A 16 11.23 -5.98 32.16
CA LEU A 16 10.24 -6.79 31.42
C LEU A 16 9.11 -5.94 30.80
N LEU A 17 8.72 -4.83 31.44
CA LEU A 17 7.74 -3.89 30.89
C LEU A 17 8.34 -3.00 29.78
N ALA A 18 9.64 -2.69 29.85
CA ALA A 18 10.33 -1.95 28.79
C ALA A 18 10.56 -2.79 27.51
N SER A 19 10.62 -4.12 27.61
CA SER A 19 10.77 -5.00 26.45
C SER A 19 9.46 -5.36 25.75
N LEU A 20 8.30 -5.05 26.34
CA LEU A 20 6.98 -5.22 25.73
C LEU A 20 6.59 -4.09 24.76
N GLY A 21 7.40 -3.03 24.65
CA GLY A 21 7.09 -1.83 23.86
C GLY A 21 7.46 -1.87 22.38
N SER A 22 8.12 -2.91 21.87
CA SER A 22 8.67 -2.88 20.50
C SER A 22 7.78 -3.51 19.42
N ALA A 23 6.52 -3.85 19.72
CA ALA A 23 5.61 -4.48 18.74
C ALA A 23 4.70 -3.50 17.98
N ALA A 24 4.71 -2.19 18.29
CA ALA A 24 3.81 -1.24 17.63
C ALA A 24 4.43 0.17 17.57
N ALA A 25 5.27 0.44 16.58
CA ALA A 25 5.64 1.81 16.22
C ALA A 25 6.10 1.89 14.75
N MET A 26 5.34 1.32 13.83
CA MET A 26 5.41 1.84 12.46
C MET A 26 4.86 3.26 12.52
N GLN A 27 5.60 4.24 11.99
CA GLN A 27 5.10 5.61 11.89
C GLN A 27 3.77 5.58 11.12
N PRO A 28 2.74 6.33 11.55
CA PRO A 28 1.51 6.42 10.80
C PRO A 28 1.84 6.98 9.41
N CYS A 29 1.17 6.47 8.39
CA CYS A 29 1.30 7.04 7.06
C CYS A 29 0.90 8.52 7.07
N PRO A 30 1.51 9.36 6.21
CA PRO A 30 1.11 10.77 6.07
C PRO A 30 -0.35 10.92 5.66
N SER A 31 -0.91 12.13 5.79
CA SER A 31 -2.26 12.43 5.29
C SER A 31 -2.35 12.31 3.77
N GLN A 32 -3.57 12.13 3.22
CA GLN A 32 -3.77 12.04 1.76
C GLN A 32 -3.26 13.30 1.03
N ASP A 33 -3.45 14.49 1.60
CA ASP A 33 -2.94 15.73 1.00
C ASP A 33 -1.41 15.79 0.96
N GLU A 34 -0.75 15.32 2.03
CA GLU A 34 0.72 15.23 2.08
C GLU A 34 1.25 14.22 1.07
N ARG A 35 0.58 13.06 0.94
CA ARG A 35 0.94 12.04 -0.05
C ARG A 35 0.76 12.54 -1.48
N LEU A 36 -0.36 13.19 -1.80
CA LEU A 36 -0.59 13.80 -3.11
C LEU A 36 0.51 14.83 -3.44
N LYS A 37 0.91 15.60 -2.45
CA LYS A 37 1.98 16.60 -2.60
C LYS A 37 3.33 15.93 -2.90
N SER A 38 3.67 14.83 -2.25
CA SER A 38 4.91 14.09 -2.47
C SER A 38 4.92 13.19 -3.70
N ALA A 39 3.77 12.70 -4.14
CA ALA A 39 3.65 11.72 -5.23
C ALA A 39 4.26 12.23 -6.53
N GLU A 40 5.00 11.41 -7.27
CA GLU A 40 5.53 11.82 -8.58
C GLU A 40 4.51 11.63 -9.71
N ILE A 41 3.78 10.51 -9.66
CA ILE A 41 2.79 10.11 -10.66
C ILE A 41 1.48 9.82 -9.95
N VAL A 42 0.42 10.50 -10.35
CA VAL A 42 -0.95 10.23 -9.90
C VAL A 42 -1.84 10.16 -11.13
N VAL A 43 -2.64 9.12 -11.21
CA VAL A 43 -3.55 8.89 -12.34
C VAL A 43 -4.94 8.64 -11.82
N GLU A 44 -5.94 9.04 -12.61
CA GLU A 44 -7.26 8.47 -12.51
C GLU A 44 -7.29 7.20 -13.35
N ALA A 45 -7.70 6.09 -12.76
CA ALA A 45 -7.74 4.78 -13.42
C ALA A 45 -8.95 3.95 -12.98
N ARG A 46 -9.31 2.97 -13.81
CA ARG A 46 -10.28 1.92 -13.47
C ARG A 46 -9.56 0.61 -13.23
N VAL A 47 -10.04 -0.20 -12.28
CA VAL A 47 -9.43 -1.50 -12.00
C VAL A 47 -10.09 -2.58 -12.83
N ARG A 48 -9.46 -2.97 -13.95
CA ARG A 48 -9.96 -4.05 -14.83
C ARG A 48 -9.91 -5.42 -14.17
N SER A 49 -8.83 -5.67 -13.45
CA SER A 49 -8.57 -6.95 -12.81
C SER A 49 -7.66 -6.76 -11.60
N LEU A 50 -7.93 -7.53 -10.55
CA LEU A 50 -7.12 -7.58 -9.36
C LEU A 50 -6.87 -9.04 -9.00
N THR A 51 -5.60 -9.43 -8.89
CA THR A 51 -5.20 -10.81 -8.58
C THR A 51 -4.17 -10.83 -7.47
N ILE A 52 -4.22 -11.87 -6.63
CA ILE A 52 -3.20 -12.15 -5.62
C ILE A 52 -2.68 -13.56 -5.85
N GLY A 53 -1.45 -13.65 -6.33
CA GLY A 53 -0.87 -14.93 -6.74
C GLY A 53 0.62 -14.95 -6.54
N ASP A 54 1.22 -16.09 -6.86
CA ASP A 54 2.66 -16.25 -6.88
C ASP A 54 3.27 -15.24 -7.87
N SER A 55 4.32 -14.54 -7.44
CA SER A 55 4.98 -13.51 -8.25
C SER A 55 5.75 -14.07 -9.44
N GLY A 56 6.21 -15.32 -9.32
CA GLY A 56 7.19 -15.91 -10.24
C GLY A 56 8.61 -15.37 -10.01
N ILE A 57 8.80 -14.52 -9.00
CA ILE A 57 10.09 -14.01 -8.52
C ILE A 57 10.50 -14.87 -7.32
N MET A 58 11.79 -15.13 -7.16
CA MET A 58 12.32 -15.76 -5.94
C MET A 58 13.08 -14.72 -5.13
N ASP A 59 12.85 -14.71 -3.81
CA ASP A 59 13.70 -13.97 -2.90
C ASP A 59 15.06 -14.67 -2.69
N SER A 60 15.94 -14.06 -1.90
CA SER A 60 17.28 -14.61 -1.61
C SER A 60 17.26 -15.95 -0.86
N GLN A 61 16.11 -16.35 -0.31
CA GLN A 61 15.90 -17.62 0.39
C GLN A 61 15.20 -18.65 -0.51
N GLY A 62 14.92 -18.32 -1.78
CA GLY A 62 14.21 -19.19 -2.71
C GLY A 62 12.70 -19.26 -2.48
N ILE A 63 12.14 -18.36 -1.68
CA ILE A 63 10.69 -18.27 -1.46
C ILE A 63 10.10 -17.43 -2.59
N ASN A 64 8.97 -17.89 -3.14
CA ASN A 64 8.18 -17.12 -4.11
C ASN A 64 7.15 -16.26 -3.36
N PRO A 65 7.37 -14.95 -3.19
CA PRO A 65 6.41 -14.11 -2.51
C PRO A 65 5.14 -13.98 -3.35
N ARG A 66 3.99 -13.94 -2.67
CA ARG A 66 2.73 -13.58 -3.30
C ARG A 66 2.68 -12.07 -3.52
N MET A 67 2.18 -11.66 -4.67
CA MET A 67 2.02 -10.24 -5.02
C MET A 67 0.59 -9.94 -5.43
N ILE A 68 0.18 -8.71 -5.12
CA ILE A 68 -1.01 -8.10 -5.70
C ILE A 68 -0.61 -7.62 -7.09
N ARG A 69 -1.41 -7.97 -8.09
CA ARG A 69 -1.29 -7.47 -9.46
C ARG A 69 -2.62 -6.81 -9.85
N ALA A 70 -2.55 -5.51 -10.08
CA ALA A 70 -3.68 -4.70 -10.53
C ALA A 70 -3.49 -4.33 -12.01
N GLU A 71 -4.45 -4.69 -12.84
CA GLU A 71 -4.56 -4.19 -14.21
C GLU A 71 -5.43 -2.94 -14.21
N LEU A 72 -4.83 -1.81 -14.54
CA LEU A 72 -5.44 -0.49 -14.48
C LEU A 72 -5.66 0.06 -15.89
N GLU A 73 -6.92 0.39 -16.19
CA GLU A 73 -7.28 1.16 -17.37
C GLU A 73 -7.09 2.64 -17.08
N PHE A 74 -6.14 3.27 -17.77
CA PHE A 74 -5.85 4.70 -17.61
C PHE A 74 -7.01 5.57 -18.13
N VAL A 75 -7.47 6.50 -17.29
CA VAL A 75 -8.46 7.52 -17.66
C VAL A 75 -7.74 8.84 -18.00
N LYS A 76 -7.06 9.43 -17.02
CA LYS A 76 -6.28 10.67 -17.18
C LYS A 76 -5.15 10.77 -16.17
N ALA A 77 -4.14 11.58 -16.48
CA ALA A 77 -3.10 11.93 -15.53
C ALA A 77 -3.58 13.08 -14.64
N ILE A 78 -3.38 12.95 -13.33
CA ILE A 78 -3.58 14.01 -12.34
C ILE A 78 -2.25 14.72 -12.07
N LYS A 79 -1.17 13.94 -11.99
CA LYS A 79 0.21 14.41 -11.78
C LYS A 79 1.21 13.51 -12.53
N GLY A 80 2.30 14.11 -13.02
CA GLY A 80 3.34 13.43 -13.79
C GLY A 80 3.01 13.30 -15.29
N ASP A 81 4.01 12.92 -16.10
CA ASP A 81 3.83 12.64 -17.52
C ASP A 81 3.75 11.12 -17.73
N LEU A 82 2.52 10.61 -17.88
CA LEU A 82 2.27 9.20 -18.17
C LEU A 82 1.59 9.07 -19.53
N LYS A 83 2.32 8.56 -20.52
CA LYS A 83 1.83 8.37 -21.88
C LYS A 83 1.14 7.00 -21.99
N LYS A 84 -0.14 7.02 -22.35
CA LYS A 84 -1.09 5.89 -22.39
C LYS A 84 -0.49 4.53 -22.83
N ARG A 85 -0.71 3.50 -22.01
CA ARG A 85 -1.46 2.24 -22.26
C ARG A 85 -1.45 1.37 -21.00
N ASP A 86 -2.41 0.45 -20.91
CA ASP A 86 -2.68 -0.53 -19.84
C ASP A 86 -1.56 -0.64 -18.79
N ILE A 87 -1.85 -0.12 -17.60
CA ILE A 87 -0.90 -0.07 -16.50
C ILE A 87 -1.05 -1.37 -15.72
N VAL A 88 0.02 -2.15 -15.63
CA VAL A 88 0.08 -3.28 -14.71
C VAL A 88 0.93 -2.85 -13.53
N ALA A 89 0.28 -2.68 -12.38
CA ALA A 89 0.92 -2.23 -11.15
C ALA A 89 0.97 -3.36 -10.13
N TYR A 90 2.11 -3.48 -9.44
CA TYR A 90 2.39 -4.56 -8.51
C TYR A 90 2.53 -4.04 -7.07
N SER A 91 2.02 -4.80 -6.11
CA SER A 91 2.32 -4.58 -4.68
C SER A 91 2.69 -5.89 -4.00
N THR A 92 3.37 -5.78 -2.87
CA THR A 92 3.51 -6.93 -1.97
C THR A 92 2.15 -7.28 -1.37
N SER A 93 1.85 -8.56 -1.16
CA SER A 93 0.59 -8.96 -0.51
C SER A 93 0.46 -8.50 0.95
N PHE A 94 1.53 -7.97 1.53
CA PHE A 94 1.55 -7.43 2.89
C PHE A 94 1.07 -5.97 2.96
N SER A 95 0.96 -5.27 1.84
CA SER A 95 0.41 -3.91 1.78
C SER A 95 -1.12 -3.96 1.84
N SER A 96 -1.67 -3.94 3.05
CA SER A 96 -3.13 -4.00 3.27
C SER A 96 -3.87 -2.72 2.86
N GLU A 97 -3.16 -1.59 2.79
CA GLU A 97 -3.77 -0.27 2.66
C GLU A 97 -4.44 -0.06 1.29
N LEU A 98 -3.77 -0.46 0.20
CA LEU A 98 -4.31 -0.33 -1.15
C LEU A 98 -5.20 -1.50 -1.56
N LEU A 99 -5.13 -2.64 -0.86
CA LEU A 99 -5.92 -3.82 -1.23
C LEU A 99 -7.43 -3.53 -1.18
N LYS A 100 -7.89 -2.80 -0.16
CA LYS A 100 -9.31 -2.44 -0.01
C LYS A 100 -9.81 -1.54 -1.15
N PRO A 101 -9.25 -0.35 -1.41
CA PRO A 101 -9.72 0.51 -2.50
C PRO A 101 -9.60 -0.19 -3.85
N LEU A 102 -8.52 -0.94 -4.11
CA LEU A 102 -8.39 -1.71 -5.36
C LEU A 102 -9.50 -2.76 -5.51
N SER A 103 -9.81 -3.50 -4.45
CA SER A 103 -10.84 -4.54 -4.50
C SER A 103 -12.23 -3.94 -4.74
N MET A 104 -12.53 -2.81 -4.09
CA MET A 104 -13.79 -2.12 -4.28
C MET A 104 -13.92 -1.54 -5.70
N MET A 105 -12.84 -0.99 -6.24
CA MET A 105 -12.85 -0.46 -7.61
C MET A 105 -12.88 -1.56 -8.68
N ALA A 106 -12.31 -2.74 -8.39
CA ALA A 106 -12.50 -3.94 -9.22
C ALA A 106 -13.96 -4.43 -9.16
N VAL A 107 -14.55 -4.37 -7.96
CA VAL A 107 -15.99 -4.35 -7.64
C VAL A 107 -16.90 -3.82 -8.74
N VAL A 108 -16.69 -2.52 -8.95
CA VAL A 108 -17.60 -1.62 -9.63
C VAL A 108 -17.18 -1.33 -11.06
N TYR A 109 -16.14 -2.01 -11.56
CA TYR A 109 -15.64 -1.83 -12.92
C TYR A 109 -16.77 -1.97 -13.95
N GLY A 110 -16.98 -0.93 -14.76
CA GLY A 110 -18.02 -0.90 -15.80
C GLY A 110 -19.45 -0.76 -15.30
N LEU A 111 -19.69 -0.59 -13.99
CA LEU A 111 -21.05 -0.45 -13.43
C LEU A 111 -21.61 0.98 -13.49
N GLY A 112 -20.80 1.98 -13.85
CA GLY A 112 -21.26 3.36 -13.94
C GLY A 112 -20.11 4.37 -14.07
N PRO A 113 -20.42 5.68 -13.98
CA PRO A 113 -19.42 6.74 -14.09
C PRO A 113 -18.45 6.81 -12.91
N GLN A 114 -18.78 6.17 -11.78
CA GLN A 114 -17.95 6.13 -10.57
C GLN A 114 -17.03 4.90 -10.53
N ASP A 115 -16.70 4.31 -11.68
CA ASP A 115 -15.85 3.12 -11.76
C ASP A 115 -14.34 3.41 -11.86
N SER A 116 -13.96 4.68 -11.71
CA SER A 116 -12.58 5.15 -11.66
C SER A 116 -12.23 5.78 -10.30
N PHE A 117 -10.95 5.85 -9.99
CA PHE A 117 -10.43 6.46 -8.77
C PHE A 117 -9.03 7.02 -9.02
N GLU A 118 -8.58 7.93 -8.16
CA GLU A 118 -7.21 8.44 -8.21
C GLU A 118 -6.27 7.52 -7.44
N ILE A 119 -5.11 7.22 -8.01
CA ILE A 119 -4.09 6.39 -7.38
C ILE A 119 -2.69 6.86 -7.76
N GLU A 120 -1.79 6.86 -6.77
CA GLU A 120 -0.37 7.07 -6.97
C GLU A 120 0.31 5.81 -7.52
N LEU A 121 1.23 6.04 -8.45
CA LEU A 121 2.08 5.00 -9.03
C LEU A 121 3.54 5.34 -8.72
N SER A 122 4.26 4.37 -8.19
CA SER A 122 5.72 4.41 -8.11
C SER A 122 6.33 3.69 -9.31
N VAL A 123 7.57 4.03 -9.65
CA VAL A 123 8.31 3.39 -10.74
C VAL A 123 9.54 2.70 -10.20
N LEU A 124 9.53 1.37 -10.25
CA LEU A 124 10.70 0.56 -9.96
C LEU A 124 11.49 0.32 -11.25
N LYS A 125 12.70 0.87 -11.35
CA LYS A 125 13.60 0.68 -12.50
C LYS A 125 14.52 -0.51 -12.26
N VAL A 126 14.59 -1.42 -13.22
CA VAL A 126 15.62 -2.46 -13.28
C VAL A 126 16.75 -1.97 -14.16
N ALA A 127 17.77 -1.39 -13.52
CA ALA A 127 18.86 -0.67 -14.18
C ALA A 127 19.59 -1.48 -15.26
N GLU A 128 19.69 -2.80 -15.07
CA GLU A 128 20.43 -3.70 -15.96
C GLU A 128 19.68 -4.04 -17.25
N LEU A 129 18.35 -3.92 -17.25
CA LEU A 129 17.49 -4.40 -18.33
C LEU A 129 16.76 -3.28 -19.08
N ASP A 130 16.95 -2.02 -18.69
CA ASP A 130 16.17 -0.87 -19.18
C ASP A 130 14.64 -1.11 -19.13
N VAL A 131 14.20 -1.89 -18.12
CA VAL A 131 12.80 -2.19 -17.86
C VAL A 131 12.36 -1.45 -16.61
N SER A 132 11.13 -0.96 -16.61
CA SER A 132 10.49 -0.35 -15.44
C SER A 132 9.17 -1.04 -15.13
N PHE A 133 8.85 -1.15 -13.84
CA PHE A 133 7.58 -1.65 -13.34
C PHE A 133 6.85 -0.54 -12.60
N TYR A 134 5.53 -0.49 -12.74
CA TYR A 134 4.72 0.30 -11.84
C TYR A 134 4.51 -0.47 -10.54
N THR A 135 4.74 0.20 -9.42
CA THR A 135 4.49 -0.35 -8.10
C THR A 135 3.43 0.46 -7.37
N LEU A 136 2.73 -0.24 -6.48
CA LEU A 136 1.73 0.29 -5.58
C LEU A 136 2.31 0.19 -4.17
N ASP A 137 2.86 1.30 -3.70
CA ASP A 137 3.60 1.33 -2.45
C ASP A 137 2.67 1.41 -1.23
N GLY A 138 3.18 1.01 -0.07
CA GLY A 138 2.49 1.30 1.19
C GLY A 138 2.47 2.81 1.45
N CYS A 139 1.42 3.31 2.09
CA CYS A 139 1.19 4.75 2.30
C CYS A 139 1.07 5.58 1.01
N ALA A 140 0.80 4.98 -0.15
CA ALA A 140 0.60 5.74 -1.39
C ALA A 140 -0.69 6.57 -1.34
N TYR A 141 -0.74 7.65 -2.10
CA TYR A 141 -1.96 8.42 -2.31
C TYR A 141 -3.01 7.60 -3.05
N TRP A 142 -4.25 7.70 -2.59
CA TRP A 142 -5.42 7.23 -3.31
C TRP A 142 -6.63 8.05 -2.93
N LYS A 143 -7.56 8.23 -3.86
CA LYS A 143 -8.83 8.89 -3.62
C LYS A 143 -9.95 8.21 -4.38
N LEU A 144 -10.94 7.73 -3.65
CA LEU A 144 -12.15 7.15 -4.20
C LEU A 144 -13.13 8.24 -4.66
N PRO A 145 -14.08 7.91 -5.55
CA PRO A 145 -15.27 8.73 -5.76
C PRO A 145 -15.98 9.03 -4.44
N ASP A 146 -16.58 10.22 -4.34
CA ASP A 146 -17.20 10.71 -3.11
C ASP A 146 -18.29 9.76 -2.60
N GLU A 147 -19.00 9.07 -3.50
CA GLU A 147 -20.04 8.10 -3.17
C GLU A 147 -19.52 6.86 -2.43
N PHE A 148 -18.23 6.57 -2.54
CA PHE A 148 -17.59 5.46 -1.82
C PHE A 148 -16.72 5.91 -0.64
N ALA A 149 -16.51 7.22 -0.48
CA ALA A 149 -15.70 7.77 0.60
C ALA A 149 -16.27 7.40 1.98
N ASP A 150 -17.60 7.47 2.12
CA ASP A 150 -18.31 7.14 3.37
C ASP A 150 -18.21 5.64 3.70
N ALA A 151 -18.34 4.76 2.69
CA ALA A 151 -18.26 3.31 2.85
C ALA A 151 -16.88 2.81 3.37
N MET A 152 -15.85 3.64 3.22
CA MET A 152 -14.47 3.36 3.66
C MET A 152 -14.10 4.05 4.98
N SER A 153 -14.93 4.98 5.46
CA SER A 153 -14.72 5.68 6.74
C SER A 153 -14.93 4.76 7.96
N ASP A 154 -15.78 3.73 7.84
CA ASP A 154 -16.08 2.75 8.88
C ASP A 154 -14.99 1.67 9.08
N TRP A 155 -13.92 1.71 8.29
CA TRP A 155 -12.90 0.65 8.21
C TRP A 155 -11.49 1.09 8.62
N ASN A 156 -11.37 2.30 9.20
CA ASN A 156 -10.15 2.88 9.77
C ASN A 156 -10.11 2.76 11.30
#